data_AF-A0A1V6J8K8-F1
#
_entry.id   AF-A0A1V6J8K8-F1
#
_cell.length_a   1.000
_cell.length_b   1.000
_cell.length_c   1.000
_cell.angle_alpha   90.00
_cell.angle_beta   90.00
_cell.angle_gamma   90.00
#
_symmetry.space_group_name_H-M   'P 1'
#
loop_
_entity.id
_entity.type
_entity.pdbx_description
1 polymer ?
#
loop_
_entity_poly.entity_id
_entity_poly.type
_entity_poly.pdbx_seq_one_letter_code
_entity_poly.pdbx_strand_id
1 'polypeptide(L)'
;MQSVAARHGKSIMLWGDMLLQHPAALAELPADCEILDWAYFPSNRFEKCGEFTARSLATTVCPSVRGFGLMFNAVAEARDVIAAYARTGHQYGARGLLNTDWGDYGHFNMPPAALHGLALGAQLAWNPNNDAHAAFDRAFSRVLFNAPDSRPAELFTLAGSVPPVVAAWPFAPLRGLPRPADPAPLREIAAQAEAWAAEFAALPASPWTDETDLAQLALACRFLRLGALLAADAPAAETRPLLDELEKAYTPLWFAESLPRGLLDLHHRGFAPLRARL
;
A
#
# COMPACT_ATOMS: atom_id res chain seq x y z
N MET A 1 26.96 -17.15 -3.05
CA MET A 1 26.12 -16.18 -3.79
C MET A 1 26.95 -15.08 -4.42
N GLN A 2 27.87 -14.43 -3.70
CA GLN A 2 28.74 -13.37 -4.22
C GLN A 2 29.52 -13.76 -5.49
N SER A 3 30.20 -14.91 -5.49
CA SER A 3 30.94 -15.39 -6.67
C SER A 3 30.06 -15.58 -7.91
N VAL A 4 28.80 -15.98 -7.70
CA VAL A 4 27.81 -16.15 -8.78
C VAL A 4 27.38 -14.78 -9.30
N ALA A 5 27.02 -13.84 -8.41
CA ALA A 5 26.64 -12.49 -8.78
C ALA A 5 27.75 -11.78 -9.59
N ALA A 6 28.99 -11.87 -9.10
CA ALA A 6 30.17 -11.30 -9.76
C ALA A 6 30.40 -11.89 -11.16
N ARG A 7 30.24 -13.21 -11.33
CA ARG A 7 30.37 -13.87 -12.65
C ARG A 7 29.37 -13.33 -13.69
N HIS A 8 28.26 -12.79 -13.24
CA HIS A 8 27.23 -12.19 -14.08
C HIS A 8 27.25 -10.65 -14.10
N GLY A 9 28.27 -10.02 -13.50
CA GLY A 9 28.37 -8.55 -13.42
C GLY A 9 27.22 -7.90 -12.64
N LYS A 10 26.71 -8.58 -11.60
CA LYS A 10 25.62 -8.10 -10.73
C LYS A 10 26.15 -7.80 -9.33
N SER A 11 25.61 -6.75 -8.71
CA SER A 11 25.82 -6.43 -7.29
C SER A 11 24.69 -6.99 -6.44
N ILE A 12 24.99 -7.36 -5.20
CA ILE A 12 24.00 -7.92 -4.26
C ILE A 12 23.33 -6.78 -3.48
N MET A 13 22.00 -6.82 -3.41
CA MET A 13 21.21 -6.04 -2.45
C MET A 13 20.62 -6.99 -1.42
N LEU A 14 20.57 -6.59 -0.15
CA LEU A 14 20.03 -7.42 0.93
C LEU A 14 19.24 -6.62 1.96
N TRP A 15 18.17 -7.21 2.48
CA TRP A 15 17.38 -6.61 3.56
C TRP A 15 18.18 -6.59 4.87
N GLY A 16 18.17 -5.43 5.54
CA GLY A 16 19.06 -5.15 6.68
C GLY A 16 18.57 -5.66 8.06
N ASP A 17 17.32 -6.11 8.20
CA ASP A 17 16.70 -6.40 9.50
C ASP A 17 17.45 -7.43 10.34
N MET A 18 17.89 -8.53 9.73
CA MET A 18 18.64 -9.56 10.44
C MET A 18 20.06 -9.11 10.81
N LEU A 19 20.66 -8.20 10.05
CA LEU A 19 22.03 -7.75 10.30
C LEU A 19 22.17 -6.96 11.59
N LEU A 20 21.13 -6.20 11.97
CA LEU A 20 21.13 -5.45 13.23
C LEU A 20 21.12 -6.37 14.46
N GLN A 21 20.61 -7.60 14.30
CA GLN A 21 20.63 -8.63 15.35
C GLN A 21 21.96 -9.38 15.40
N HIS A 22 22.78 -9.30 14.34
CA HIS A 22 24.06 -9.99 14.23
C HIS A 22 25.19 -9.04 13.77
N PRO A 23 25.62 -8.07 14.61
CA PRO A 23 26.59 -7.04 14.19
C PRO A 23 27.94 -7.59 13.73
N ALA A 24 28.36 -8.77 14.21
CA ALA A 24 29.58 -9.43 13.74
C ALA A 24 29.51 -9.80 12.25
N ALA A 25 28.33 -10.16 11.75
CA ALA A 25 28.13 -10.52 10.35
C ALA A 25 28.31 -9.30 9.41
N LEU A 26 28.11 -8.08 9.91
CA LEU A 26 28.34 -6.86 9.12
C LEU A 26 29.79 -6.73 8.66
N ALA A 27 30.76 -7.21 9.46
CA ALA A 27 32.17 -7.17 9.11
C ALA A 27 32.56 -8.20 8.03
N GLU A 28 31.71 -9.20 7.78
CA GLU A 28 31.93 -10.24 6.78
C GLU A 28 31.21 -9.94 5.45
N LEU A 29 30.41 -8.87 5.40
CA LEU A 29 29.69 -8.50 4.20
C LEU A 29 30.64 -8.05 3.08
N PRO A 30 30.37 -8.45 1.83
CA PRO A 30 31.09 -7.91 0.68
C PRO A 30 31.04 -6.39 0.61
N ALA A 31 32.17 -5.76 0.29
CA ALA A 31 32.23 -4.30 0.16
C ALA A 31 31.33 -3.74 -0.96
N ASP A 32 30.95 -4.57 -1.93
CA ASP A 32 30.10 -4.22 -3.08
C ASP A 32 28.60 -4.53 -2.86
N CYS A 33 28.20 -4.88 -1.65
CA CYS A 33 26.79 -5.10 -1.32
C CYS A 33 26.09 -3.79 -0.90
N GLU A 34 24.78 -3.75 -1.14
CA GLU A 34 23.92 -2.65 -0.72
C GLU A 34 22.83 -3.14 0.25
N ILE A 35 22.67 -2.43 1.35
CA ILE A 35 21.68 -2.70 2.37
C ILE A 35 20.37 -2.01 2.02
N LEU A 36 19.28 -2.77 2.03
CA LEU A 36 17.91 -2.28 1.92
C LEU A 36 17.32 -2.20 3.33
N ASP A 37 17.23 -0.99 3.88
CA ASP A 37 16.78 -0.78 5.25
C ASP A 37 15.34 -0.30 5.31
N TRP A 38 14.42 -1.16 5.73
CA TRP A 38 12.99 -0.94 5.58
C TRP A 38 12.30 -0.31 6.80
N ALA A 39 11.23 0.45 6.56
CA ALA A 39 10.35 0.98 7.60
C ALA A 39 8.92 1.00 7.08
N TYR A 40 7.99 0.40 7.83
CA TYR A 40 6.65 0.10 7.35
C TYR A 40 5.54 0.72 8.19
N PHE A 41 5.85 1.33 9.33
CA PHE A 41 4.88 1.93 10.24
C PHE A 41 5.40 3.26 10.76
N PRO A 42 4.52 4.21 11.12
CA PRO A 42 4.94 5.49 11.70
C PRO A 42 5.74 5.34 13.00
N SER A 43 5.57 4.21 13.70
CA SER A 43 6.30 3.86 14.93
C SER A 43 7.70 3.27 14.70
N ASN A 44 8.14 3.10 13.45
CA ASN A 44 9.49 2.61 13.16
C ASN A 44 10.57 3.58 13.69
N ARG A 45 11.71 3.01 14.10
CA ARG A 45 12.94 3.78 14.36
C ARG A 45 13.66 4.08 13.05
N PHE A 46 13.49 5.28 12.50
CA PHE A 46 14.01 5.67 11.18
C PHE A 46 15.52 5.90 11.17
N GLU A 47 16.14 6.19 12.31
CA GLU A 47 17.58 6.48 12.45
C GLU A 47 18.45 5.22 12.28
N LYS A 48 17.84 4.02 12.26
CA LYS A 48 18.56 2.75 12.19
C LYS A 48 19.41 2.60 10.92
N CYS A 49 19.04 3.29 9.84
CA CYS A 49 19.85 3.33 8.62
C CYS A 49 21.27 3.86 8.87
N GLY A 50 21.41 4.76 9.86
CA GLY A 50 22.69 5.31 10.30
C GLY A 50 23.69 4.27 10.80
N GLU A 51 23.20 3.13 11.32
CA GLU A 51 24.06 2.05 11.77
C GLU A 51 24.80 1.37 10.61
N PHE A 52 24.20 1.34 9.42
CA PHE A 52 24.83 0.80 8.22
C PHE A 52 25.74 1.83 7.57
N THR A 53 25.28 3.07 7.42
CA THR A 53 26.06 4.13 6.76
C THR A 53 27.30 4.53 7.57
N ALA A 54 27.24 4.52 8.90
CA ALA A 54 28.41 4.75 9.76
C ALA A 54 29.51 3.69 9.60
N ARG A 55 29.16 2.51 9.05
CA ARG A 55 30.10 1.43 8.71
C ARG A 55 30.51 1.44 7.24
N SER A 56 30.20 2.52 6.51
CA SER A 56 30.47 2.67 5.08
C SER A 56 29.79 1.63 4.19
N LEU A 57 28.68 1.02 4.65
CA LEU A 57 27.86 0.15 3.82
C LEU A 57 26.91 1.02 2.98
N ALA A 58 26.88 0.79 1.67
CA ALA A 58 25.90 1.40 0.79
C ALA A 58 24.50 1.03 1.31
N THR A 59 23.64 2.02 1.52
CA THR A 59 22.34 1.82 2.17
C THR A 59 21.26 2.60 1.42
N THR A 60 20.17 1.93 1.06
CA THR A 60 18.95 2.54 0.53
C THR A 60 17.83 2.37 1.55
N VAL A 61 17.11 3.46 1.85
CA VAL A 61 15.96 3.40 2.75
C VAL A 61 14.72 2.91 2.00
N CYS A 62 13.95 2.03 2.63
CA CYS A 62 12.84 1.34 1.98
C CYS A 62 11.50 1.58 2.70
N PRO A 63 10.89 2.78 2.59
CA PRO A 63 9.59 3.06 3.20
C PRO A 63 8.47 2.30 2.48
N SER A 64 7.45 1.89 3.22
CA SER A 64 6.25 1.26 2.62
C SER A 64 5.19 2.27 2.18
N VAL A 65 4.50 1.97 1.09
CA VAL A 65 3.25 2.65 0.70
C VAL A 65 2.02 2.15 1.48
N ARG A 66 2.20 1.28 2.49
CA ARG A 66 1.17 0.79 3.43
C ARG A 66 -0.02 0.08 2.77
N GLY A 67 0.21 -0.72 1.73
CA GLY A 67 -0.84 -1.53 1.09
C GLY A 67 -1.06 -2.91 1.70
N PHE A 68 -0.02 -3.52 2.30
CA PHE A 68 -0.05 -4.95 2.66
C PHE A 68 -1.22 -5.34 3.57
N GLY A 69 -1.97 -6.35 3.14
CA GLY A 69 -3.12 -6.87 3.87
C GLY A 69 -4.27 -5.87 4.00
N LEU A 70 -4.35 -4.88 3.11
CA LEU A 70 -5.43 -3.90 3.04
C LEU A 70 -6.02 -3.84 1.62
N MET A 71 -7.30 -3.48 1.53
CA MET A 71 -8.02 -3.28 0.25
C MET A 71 -7.68 -1.94 -0.39
N PHE A 72 -7.30 -0.96 0.42
CA PHE A 72 -6.81 0.35 0.02
C PHE A 72 -5.65 0.72 0.94
N ASN A 73 -4.62 1.37 0.42
CA ASN A 73 -3.43 1.72 1.19
C ASN A 73 -3.78 2.67 2.34
N ALA A 74 -3.12 2.53 3.50
CA ALA A 74 -3.26 3.47 4.61
C ALA A 74 -2.50 4.78 4.28
N VAL A 75 -3.13 5.66 3.50
CA VAL A 75 -2.49 6.80 2.83
C VAL A 75 -1.79 7.76 3.80
N ALA A 76 -2.42 8.07 4.94
CA ALA A 76 -1.81 8.94 5.94
C ALA A 76 -0.58 8.29 6.59
N GLU A 77 -0.66 7.01 6.96
CA GLU A 77 0.49 6.28 7.49
C GLU A 77 1.63 6.17 6.46
N ALA A 78 1.30 5.94 5.19
CA ALA A 78 2.27 5.88 4.11
C ALA A 78 3.00 7.21 3.96
N ARG A 79 2.25 8.32 4.01
CA ARG A 79 2.80 9.67 3.97
C ARG A 79 3.79 9.91 5.09
N ASP A 80 3.42 9.57 6.33
CA ASP A 80 4.27 9.76 7.50
C ASP A 80 5.57 8.94 7.39
N VAL A 81 5.45 7.67 7.02
CA VAL A 81 6.59 6.76 6.87
C VAL A 81 7.53 7.22 5.77
N ILE A 82 7.00 7.53 4.58
CA ILE A 82 7.81 7.95 3.42
C ILE A 82 8.51 9.28 3.73
N ALA A 83 7.79 10.25 4.29
CA ALA A 83 8.35 11.57 4.57
C ALA A 83 9.39 11.54 5.69
N ALA A 84 9.13 10.80 6.78
CA ALA A 84 10.11 10.61 7.84
C ALA A 84 11.37 9.94 7.29
N TYR A 85 11.22 8.85 6.52
CA TYR A 85 12.38 8.08 6.11
C TYR A 85 13.20 8.73 5.01
N ALA A 86 12.57 9.48 4.10
CA ALA A 86 13.28 10.28 3.11
C ALA A 86 14.20 11.31 3.80
N ARG A 87 13.68 12.04 4.80
CA ARG A 87 14.47 13.03 5.56
C ARG A 87 15.57 12.38 6.38
N THR A 88 15.25 11.36 7.16
CA THR A 88 16.23 10.68 8.01
C THR A 88 17.28 9.96 7.18
N GLY A 89 16.87 9.26 6.11
CA GLY A 89 17.81 8.62 5.18
C GLY A 89 18.80 9.62 4.60
N HIS A 90 18.33 10.79 4.15
CA HIS A 90 19.22 11.85 3.67
C HIS A 90 20.18 12.35 4.76
N GLN A 91 19.68 12.60 5.98
CA GLN A 91 20.50 13.03 7.12
C GLN A 91 21.62 12.04 7.47
N TYR A 92 21.35 10.74 7.38
CA TYR A 92 22.30 9.69 7.71
C TYR A 92 23.13 9.20 6.51
N GLY A 93 23.01 9.83 5.35
CA GLY A 93 23.83 9.51 4.17
C GLY A 93 23.40 8.25 3.42
N ALA A 94 22.11 7.89 3.48
CA ALA A 94 21.56 6.87 2.59
C ALA A 94 21.72 7.29 1.13
N ARG A 95 21.98 6.32 0.26
CA ARG A 95 22.18 6.49 -1.18
C ARG A 95 20.92 6.92 -1.91
N GLY A 96 19.76 6.49 -1.43
CA GLY A 96 18.48 6.76 -2.05
C GLY A 96 17.30 6.17 -1.28
N LEU A 97 16.16 6.18 -1.95
CA LEU A 97 14.88 5.71 -1.44
C LEU A 97 14.26 4.73 -2.44
N LEU A 98 13.77 3.60 -1.93
CA LEU A 98 13.04 2.58 -2.70
C LEU A 98 11.67 2.37 -2.05
N ASN A 99 10.59 2.80 -2.70
CA ASN A 99 9.24 2.52 -2.21
C ASN A 99 8.97 1.01 -2.20
N THR A 100 8.39 0.52 -1.10
CA THR A 100 7.96 -0.87 -0.99
C THR A 100 6.44 -0.98 -0.99
N ASP A 101 5.92 -1.72 -1.97
CA ASP A 101 4.51 -2.09 -2.06
C ASP A 101 4.38 -3.61 -1.98
N TRP A 102 3.84 -4.08 -0.87
CA TRP A 102 3.83 -5.50 -0.51
C TRP A 102 2.43 -6.09 -0.69
N GLY A 103 2.37 -7.24 -1.35
CA GLY A 103 1.14 -7.95 -1.71
C GLY A 103 0.74 -9.08 -0.79
N ASP A 104 0.66 -8.82 0.52
CA ASP A 104 0.39 -9.88 1.48
C ASP A 104 -0.94 -10.59 1.18
N TYR A 105 -0.95 -11.91 1.36
CA TYR A 105 -2.11 -12.77 1.10
C TYR A 105 -2.57 -12.81 -0.36
N GLY A 106 -1.62 -12.84 -1.29
CA GLY A 106 -1.87 -13.06 -2.73
C GLY A 106 -2.02 -11.79 -3.56
N HIS A 107 -1.61 -10.64 -3.02
CA HIS A 107 -1.68 -9.32 -3.65
C HIS A 107 -3.10 -8.98 -4.15
N PHE A 108 -4.07 -9.02 -3.24
CA PHE A 108 -5.45 -8.60 -3.54
C PHE A 108 -5.56 -7.11 -3.90
N ASN A 109 -4.60 -6.32 -3.44
CA ASN A 109 -4.51 -4.87 -3.64
C ASN A 109 -4.80 -4.45 -5.08
N MET A 110 -5.52 -3.34 -5.22
CA MET A 110 -5.63 -2.63 -6.48
C MET A 110 -4.34 -1.81 -6.67
N PRO A 111 -3.50 -2.07 -7.69
CA PRO A 111 -2.22 -1.36 -7.85
C PRO A 111 -2.33 0.18 -7.82
N PRO A 112 -3.38 0.81 -8.40
CA PRO A 112 -3.55 2.26 -8.37
C PRO A 112 -3.70 2.85 -6.96
N ALA A 113 -4.12 2.07 -5.97
CA ALA A 113 -4.24 2.54 -4.58
C ALA A 113 -2.86 2.92 -3.99
N ALA A 114 -1.76 2.41 -4.56
CA ALA A 114 -0.40 2.76 -4.16
C ALA A 114 0.11 4.08 -4.77
N LEU A 115 -0.56 4.64 -5.79
CA LEU A 115 -0.05 5.77 -6.58
C LEU A 115 0.29 7.00 -5.72
N HIS A 116 -0.50 7.30 -4.69
CA HIS A 116 -0.22 8.42 -3.78
C HIS A 116 1.13 8.27 -3.08
N GLY A 117 1.39 7.09 -2.49
CA GLY A 117 2.65 6.79 -1.83
C GLY A 117 3.83 6.69 -2.80
N LEU A 118 3.63 6.11 -3.98
CA LEU A 118 4.67 6.04 -5.02
C LEU A 118 5.07 7.43 -5.52
N ALA A 119 4.10 8.29 -5.82
CA ALA A 119 4.34 9.66 -6.24
C ALA A 119 5.02 10.50 -5.15
N LEU A 120 4.61 10.32 -3.88
CA LEU A 120 5.24 11.00 -2.76
C LEU A 120 6.70 10.57 -2.59
N GLY A 121 6.96 9.26 -2.69
CA GLY A 121 8.31 8.73 -2.66
C GLY A 121 9.18 9.28 -3.79
N ALA A 122 8.65 9.39 -5.00
CA ALA A 122 9.34 10.02 -6.12
C ALA A 122 9.70 11.49 -5.84
N GLN A 123 8.76 12.27 -5.27
CA GLN A 123 9.01 13.67 -4.90
C GLN A 123 10.09 13.79 -3.82
N LEU A 124 9.98 13.01 -2.76
CA LEU A 124 10.85 13.14 -1.59
C LEU A 124 12.21 12.45 -1.77
N ALA A 125 12.33 11.49 -2.69
CA ALA A 125 13.62 10.97 -3.14
C ALA A 125 14.43 12.04 -3.89
N TRP A 126 13.77 12.96 -4.61
CA TRP A 126 14.42 14.09 -5.27
C TRP A 126 14.75 15.23 -4.28
N ASN A 127 13.80 15.60 -3.44
CA ASN A 127 13.99 16.61 -2.40
C ASN A 127 13.26 16.22 -1.10
N PRO A 128 13.99 15.69 -0.10
CA PRO A 128 13.42 15.25 1.18
C PRO A 128 12.74 16.37 2.00
N ASN A 129 13.08 17.63 1.73
CA ASN A 129 12.52 18.79 2.42
C ASN A 129 11.30 19.38 1.71
N ASN A 130 10.82 18.76 0.62
CA ASN A 130 9.63 19.22 -0.07
C ASN A 130 8.37 18.97 0.77
N ASP A 131 7.31 19.73 0.51
CA ASP A 131 6.05 19.58 1.22
C ASP A 131 5.38 18.23 0.89
N ALA A 132 5.06 17.45 1.91
CA ALA A 132 4.34 16.18 1.80
C ALA A 132 2.82 16.34 1.90
N HIS A 133 2.32 17.58 1.97
CA HIS A 133 0.92 17.90 2.16
C HIS A 133 0.31 18.70 1.01
N ALA A 134 -0.16 19.92 1.27
CA ALA A 134 -1.06 20.61 0.36
C ALA A 134 -0.45 20.87 -1.03
N ALA A 135 0.83 21.17 -1.13
CA ALA A 135 1.50 21.35 -2.41
C ALA A 135 1.67 20.02 -3.15
N PHE A 136 2.02 18.95 -2.43
CA PHE A 136 2.08 17.61 -2.99
C PHE A 136 0.70 17.14 -3.47
N ASP A 137 -0.34 17.26 -2.65
CA ASP A 137 -1.69 16.79 -2.96
C ASP A 137 -2.26 17.50 -4.21
N ARG A 138 -1.97 18.80 -4.38
CA ARG A 138 -2.28 19.53 -5.62
C ARG A 138 -1.49 19.03 -6.81
N ALA A 139 -0.18 18.79 -6.66
CA ALA A 139 0.67 18.30 -7.75
C ALA A 139 0.28 16.88 -8.18
N PHE A 140 0.06 15.97 -7.22
CA PHE A 140 -0.43 14.62 -7.43
C PHE A 140 -1.74 14.63 -8.21
N SER A 141 -2.73 15.37 -7.74
CA SER A 141 -4.05 15.46 -8.38
C SER A 141 -3.96 16.01 -9.82
N ARG A 142 -3.13 17.04 -10.03
CA ARG A 142 -2.92 17.62 -11.36
C ARG A 142 -2.19 16.68 -12.31
N VAL A 143 -1.11 16.04 -11.87
CA VAL A 143 -0.25 15.23 -12.75
C VAL A 143 -0.90 13.88 -13.04
N LEU A 144 -1.42 13.20 -12.03
CA LEU A 144 -1.93 11.83 -12.17
C LEU A 144 -3.37 11.81 -12.67
N PHE A 145 -4.19 12.81 -12.36
CA PHE A 145 -5.64 12.80 -12.65
C PHE A 145 -6.11 14.02 -13.45
N ASN A 146 -5.20 14.86 -13.97
CA ASN A 146 -5.53 16.09 -14.69
C ASN A 146 -6.54 17.01 -13.95
N ALA A 147 -6.60 16.91 -12.62
CA ALA A 147 -7.55 17.66 -11.81
C ALA A 147 -7.04 19.08 -11.53
N PRO A 148 -7.93 20.09 -11.54
CA PRO A 148 -7.54 21.47 -11.26
C PRO A 148 -7.30 21.74 -9.77
N ASP A 149 -7.76 20.87 -8.88
CA ASP A 149 -7.71 20.98 -7.43
C ASP A 149 -7.11 19.72 -6.77
N SER A 150 -7.20 19.60 -5.44
CA SER A 150 -6.69 18.47 -4.65
C SER A 150 -7.69 17.32 -4.47
N ARG A 151 -8.85 17.34 -5.14
CA ARG A 151 -9.93 16.38 -4.86
C ARG A 151 -9.51 14.91 -5.02
N PRO A 152 -8.76 14.51 -6.07
CA PRO A 152 -8.21 13.15 -6.15
C PRO A 152 -7.37 12.77 -4.93
N ALA A 153 -6.43 13.62 -4.49
CA ALA A 153 -5.63 13.36 -3.29
C ALA A 153 -6.48 13.24 -2.01
N GLU A 154 -7.53 14.04 -1.90
CA GLU A 154 -8.49 13.95 -0.80
C GLU A 154 -9.25 12.62 -0.82
N LEU A 155 -9.68 12.13 -2.00
CA LEU A 155 -10.32 10.82 -2.13
C LEU A 155 -9.40 9.68 -1.69
N PHE A 156 -8.12 9.73 -2.07
CA PHE A 156 -7.11 8.78 -1.57
C PHE A 156 -7.00 8.85 -0.04
N THR A 157 -6.99 10.07 0.52
CA THR A 157 -6.91 10.27 1.98
C THR A 157 -8.16 9.73 2.69
N LEU A 158 -9.35 9.97 2.14
CA LEU A 158 -10.61 9.47 2.68
C LEU A 158 -10.67 7.94 2.66
N ALA A 159 -10.45 7.33 1.49
CA ALA A 159 -10.45 5.86 1.35
C ALA A 159 -9.34 5.21 2.21
N GLY A 160 -8.15 5.81 2.25
CA GLY A 160 -7.02 5.34 3.04
C GLY A 160 -7.11 5.63 4.55
N SER A 161 -8.12 6.38 5.00
CA SER A 161 -8.39 6.62 6.43
C SER A 161 -9.29 5.56 7.07
N VAL A 162 -9.87 4.68 6.25
CA VAL A 162 -10.78 3.64 6.70
C VAL A 162 -10.05 2.69 7.66
N PRO A 163 -10.60 2.41 8.85
CA PRO A 163 -9.89 1.66 9.87
C PRO A 163 -9.58 0.21 9.44
N PRO A 164 -8.50 -0.41 9.97
CA PRO A 164 -8.10 -1.75 9.56
C PRO A 164 -9.18 -2.83 9.70
N VAL A 165 -10.11 -2.71 10.64
CA VAL A 165 -11.23 -3.64 10.80
C VAL A 165 -12.19 -3.64 9.60
N VAL A 166 -12.20 -2.58 8.81
CA VAL A 166 -12.97 -2.46 7.56
C VAL A 166 -12.08 -2.78 6.36
N ALA A 167 -10.89 -2.20 6.31
CA ALA A 167 -10.02 -2.27 5.14
C ALA A 167 -9.22 -3.57 5.01
N ALA A 168 -9.27 -4.48 5.98
CA ALA A 168 -8.42 -5.67 6.00
C ALA A 168 -8.68 -6.67 4.87
N TRP A 169 -7.60 -7.14 4.26
CA TRP A 169 -7.53 -8.35 3.45
C TRP A 169 -6.63 -9.42 4.11
N PRO A 170 -7.05 -10.71 4.16
CA PRO A 170 -8.41 -11.19 3.93
C PRO A 170 -9.41 -10.49 4.86
N PHE A 171 -10.69 -10.55 4.49
CA PHE A 171 -11.75 -9.84 5.21
C PHE A 171 -11.70 -10.04 6.73
N ALA A 172 -12.10 -9.02 7.49
CA ALA A 172 -12.01 -9.00 8.95
C ALA A 172 -12.54 -10.26 9.67
N PRO A 173 -13.67 -10.88 9.27
CA PRO A 173 -14.11 -12.14 9.86
C PRO A 173 -13.05 -13.25 9.72
N LEU A 174 -12.40 -13.36 8.55
CA LEU A 174 -11.39 -14.38 8.28
C LEU A 174 -10.10 -14.15 9.06
N ARG A 175 -9.77 -12.89 9.34
CA ARG A 175 -8.61 -12.51 10.18
C ARG A 175 -8.90 -12.55 11.68
N GLY A 176 -10.14 -12.77 12.09
CA GLY A 176 -10.54 -12.76 13.50
C GLY A 176 -10.37 -11.38 14.16
N LEU A 177 -10.52 -10.30 13.39
CA LEU A 177 -10.43 -8.96 13.95
C LEU A 177 -11.63 -8.69 14.88
N PRO A 178 -11.40 -8.03 16.03
CA PRO A 178 -12.47 -7.77 16.99
C PRO A 178 -13.51 -6.83 16.40
N ARG A 179 -14.77 -7.08 16.74
CA ARG A 179 -15.89 -6.23 16.32
C ARG A 179 -15.88 -4.92 17.10
N PRO A 180 -16.08 -3.76 16.45
CA PRO A 180 -16.29 -2.51 17.15
C PRO A 180 -17.56 -2.55 18.01
N ALA A 181 -17.54 -1.89 19.17
CA ALA A 181 -18.68 -1.86 20.07
C ALA A 181 -19.87 -1.06 19.50
N ASP A 182 -19.59 0.01 18.75
CA ASP A 182 -20.59 0.82 18.06
C ASP A 182 -20.48 0.61 16.53
N PRO A 183 -21.53 0.06 15.89
CA PRO A 183 -21.54 -0.13 14.44
C PRO A 183 -21.95 1.14 13.66
N ALA A 184 -22.43 2.20 14.30
CA ALA A 184 -22.93 3.39 13.59
C ALA A 184 -21.88 4.05 12.67
N PRO A 185 -20.62 4.27 13.11
CA PRO A 185 -19.58 4.82 12.24
C PRO A 185 -19.27 3.93 11.03
N LEU A 186 -19.41 2.61 11.18
CA LEU A 186 -19.16 1.66 10.09
C LEU A 186 -20.24 1.74 9.01
N ARG A 187 -21.50 1.94 9.39
CA ARG A 187 -22.59 2.15 8.41
C ARG A 187 -22.43 3.45 7.65
N GLU A 188 -21.92 4.49 8.31
CA GLU A 188 -21.56 5.74 7.64
C GLU A 188 -20.43 5.53 6.63
N ILE A 189 -19.36 4.82 7.01
CA ILE A 189 -18.28 4.44 6.09
C ILE A 189 -18.82 3.64 4.90
N ALA A 190 -19.75 2.71 5.11
CA ALA A 190 -20.35 1.94 4.01
C ALA A 190 -21.06 2.84 2.98
N ALA A 191 -21.77 3.87 3.44
CA ALA A 191 -22.43 4.83 2.56
C ALA A 191 -21.43 5.77 1.86
N GLN A 192 -20.42 6.26 2.59
CA GLN A 192 -19.39 7.14 2.05
C GLN A 192 -18.52 6.42 1.01
N ALA A 193 -18.16 5.16 1.25
CA ALA A 193 -17.34 4.37 0.34
C ALA A 193 -18.00 4.13 -1.01
N GLU A 194 -19.33 4.03 -1.07
CA GLU A 194 -20.08 4.00 -2.34
C GLU A 194 -19.97 5.33 -3.09
N ALA A 195 -20.08 6.45 -2.37
CA ALA A 195 -19.92 7.78 -2.96
C ALA A 195 -18.50 8.00 -3.49
N TRP A 196 -17.47 7.60 -2.74
CA TRP A 196 -16.08 7.67 -3.18
C TRP A 196 -15.83 6.80 -4.41
N ALA A 197 -16.43 5.61 -4.48
CA ALA A 197 -16.33 4.76 -5.67
C ALA A 197 -16.89 5.45 -6.92
N ALA A 198 -18.05 6.10 -6.80
CA ALA A 198 -18.65 6.88 -7.88
C ALA A 198 -17.78 8.08 -8.28
N GLU A 199 -17.19 8.78 -7.31
CA GLU A 199 -16.28 9.89 -7.58
C GLU A 199 -14.99 9.44 -8.29
N PHE A 200 -14.35 8.36 -7.83
CA PHE A 200 -13.17 7.79 -8.52
C PHE A 200 -13.49 7.39 -9.96
N ALA A 201 -14.63 6.73 -10.19
CA ALA A 201 -15.05 6.34 -11.54
C ALA A 201 -15.37 7.53 -12.46
N ALA A 202 -15.63 8.71 -11.89
CA ALA A 202 -15.94 9.94 -12.63
C ALA A 202 -14.73 10.85 -12.85
N LEU A 203 -13.57 10.54 -12.28
CA LEU A 203 -12.34 11.29 -12.53
C LEU A 203 -11.96 11.19 -14.02
N PRO A 204 -11.34 12.23 -14.60
CA PRO A 204 -10.88 12.14 -15.97
C PRO A 204 -9.62 11.27 -16.07
N ALA A 205 -9.56 10.42 -17.09
CA ALA A 205 -8.34 9.70 -17.43
C ALA A 205 -7.21 10.67 -17.81
N SER A 206 -5.97 10.24 -17.59
CA SER A 206 -4.75 10.96 -17.91
C SER A 206 -3.71 10.00 -18.53
N PRO A 207 -2.56 10.50 -19.02
CA PRO A 207 -1.44 9.64 -19.44
C PRO A 207 -0.86 8.75 -18.34
N TRP A 208 -1.19 9.00 -17.07
CA TRP A 208 -0.70 8.27 -15.90
C TRP A 208 -1.76 7.44 -15.19
N THR A 209 -3.05 7.71 -15.44
CA THR A 209 -4.16 6.92 -14.89
C THR A 209 -5.23 6.74 -15.95
N ASP A 210 -5.46 5.50 -16.37
CA ASP A 210 -6.46 5.18 -17.39
C ASP A 210 -7.80 4.73 -16.78
N GLU A 211 -8.76 4.37 -17.64
CA GLU A 211 -10.08 3.91 -17.20
C GLU A 211 -10.03 2.63 -16.35
N THR A 212 -9.04 1.76 -16.57
CA THR A 212 -8.80 0.56 -15.77
C THR A 212 -8.35 0.95 -14.37
N ASP A 213 -7.43 1.91 -14.27
CA ASP A 213 -6.95 2.41 -12.97
C ASP A 213 -8.10 3.02 -12.15
N LEU A 214 -8.93 3.84 -12.80
CA LEU A 214 -10.10 4.45 -12.17
C LEU A 214 -11.14 3.40 -11.73
N ALA A 215 -11.37 2.38 -12.56
CA ALA A 215 -12.26 1.27 -12.21
C ALA A 215 -11.71 0.45 -11.02
N GLN A 216 -10.40 0.26 -10.94
CA GLN A 216 -9.74 -0.40 -9.82
C GLN A 216 -9.84 0.43 -8.52
N LEU A 217 -9.61 1.75 -8.56
CA LEU A 217 -9.80 2.65 -7.41
C LEU A 217 -11.26 2.63 -6.91
N ALA A 218 -12.22 2.68 -7.85
CA ALA A 218 -13.63 2.57 -7.52
C ALA A 218 -13.94 1.22 -6.89
N LEU A 219 -13.43 0.12 -7.44
CA LEU A 219 -13.65 -1.22 -6.92
C LEU A 219 -13.03 -1.40 -5.52
N ALA A 220 -11.85 -0.83 -5.25
CA ALA A 220 -11.26 -0.82 -3.91
C ALA A 220 -12.23 -0.18 -2.89
N CYS A 221 -12.82 0.97 -3.22
CA CYS A 221 -13.81 1.64 -2.36
C CYS A 221 -15.06 0.77 -2.15
N ARG A 222 -15.53 0.07 -3.17
CA ARG A 222 -16.67 -0.86 -3.03
C ARG A 222 -16.33 -2.07 -2.14
N PHE A 223 -15.09 -2.52 -2.14
CA PHE A 223 -14.62 -3.51 -1.17
C PHE A 223 -14.55 -2.94 0.26
N LEU A 224 -14.16 -1.67 0.44
CA LEU A 224 -14.26 -0.99 1.74
C LEU A 224 -15.70 -0.94 2.24
N ARG A 225 -16.67 -0.66 1.35
CA ARG A 225 -18.10 -0.73 1.68
C ARG A 225 -18.50 -2.13 2.19
N LEU A 226 -18.12 -3.19 1.47
CA LEU A 226 -18.38 -4.56 1.93
C LEU A 226 -17.72 -4.81 3.29
N GLY A 227 -16.46 -4.44 3.46
CA GLY A 227 -15.74 -4.55 4.74
C GLY A 227 -16.46 -3.85 5.89
N ALA A 228 -17.05 -2.68 5.62
CA ALA A 228 -17.77 -1.89 6.61
C ALA A 228 -19.09 -2.55 7.02
N LEU A 229 -19.83 -3.10 6.04
CA LEU A 229 -21.03 -3.89 6.29
C LEU A 229 -20.72 -5.17 7.10
N LEU A 230 -19.65 -5.88 6.74
CA LEU A 230 -19.20 -7.07 7.48
C LEU A 230 -18.83 -6.73 8.93
N ALA A 231 -18.09 -5.63 9.14
CA ALA A 231 -17.70 -5.18 10.47
C ALA A 231 -18.89 -4.66 11.30
N ALA A 232 -19.94 -4.17 10.63
CA ALA A 232 -21.19 -3.70 11.25
C ALA A 232 -22.23 -4.80 11.52
N ASP A 233 -21.88 -6.07 11.26
CA ASP A 233 -22.75 -7.25 11.38
C ASP A 233 -24.03 -7.12 10.51
N ALA A 234 -23.89 -6.54 9.32
CA ALA A 234 -24.98 -6.45 8.37
C ALA A 234 -25.47 -7.85 7.94
N PRO A 235 -26.78 -8.05 7.71
CA PRO A 235 -27.34 -9.36 7.39
C PRO A 235 -26.70 -9.99 6.15
N ALA A 236 -26.63 -11.33 6.13
CA ALA A 236 -26.16 -12.09 4.97
C ALA A 236 -26.95 -11.79 3.67
N ALA A 237 -28.24 -11.45 3.81
CA ALA A 237 -29.09 -11.04 2.69
C ALA A 237 -28.60 -9.77 1.98
N GLU A 238 -27.82 -8.93 2.66
CA GLU A 238 -27.20 -7.73 2.10
C GLU A 238 -25.76 -7.98 1.66
N THR A 239 -24.96 -8.67 2.48
CA THR A 239 -23.52 -8.82 2.25
C THR A 239 -23.17 -9.88 1.21
N ARG A 240 -23.96 -10.96 1.10
CA ARG A 240 -23.67 -12.07 0.18
C ARG A 240 -23.86 -11.68 -1.30
N PRO A 241 -24.95 -11.03 -1.72
CA PRO A 241 -25.07 -10.54 -3.09
C PRO A 241 -23.96 -9.54 -3.45
N LEU A 242 -23.59 -8.65 -2.53
CA LEU A 242 -22.51 -7.70 -2.74
C LEU A 242 -21.16 -8.40 -2.90
N LEU A 243 -20.84 -9.41 -2.08
CA LEU A 243 -19.61 -10.21 -2.23
C LEU A 243 -19.52 -10.85 -3.62
N ASP A 244 -20.60 -11.49 -4.08
CA ASP A 244 -20.65 -12.16 -5.38
C ASP A 244 -20.50 -11.16 -6.54
N GLU A 245 -21.12 -9.98 -6.41
CA GLU A 245 -20.97 -8.90 -7.38
C GLU A 245 -19.53 -8.39 -7.46
N LEU A 246 -18.89 -8.13 -6.30
CA LEU A 246 -17.54 -7.60 -6.24
C LEU A 246 -16.50 -8.59 -6.74
N GLU A 247 -16.63 -9.89 -6.43
CA GLU A 247 -15.75 -10.91 -6.98
C GLU A 247 -15.85 -10.99 -8.51
N LYS A 248 -17.08 -10.90 -9.04
CA LYS A 248 -17.31 -10.86 -10.48
C LYS A 248 -16.70 -9.62 -11.13
N ALA A 249 -16.81 -8.45 -10.50
CA ALA A 249 -16.22 -7.20 -10.98
C ALA A 249 -14.68 -7.21 -10.90
N TYR A 250 -14.12 -7.90 -9.90
CA TYR A 250 -12.68 -8.00 -9.71
C TYR A 250 -11.98 -8.86 -10.77
N THR A 251 -12.63 -9.95 -11.18
CA THR A 251 -12.07 -10.94 -12.12
C THR A 251 -11.50 -10.33 -13.42
N PRO A 252 -12.23 -9.49 -14.20
CA PRO A 252 -11.68 -8.90 -15.42
C PRO A 252 -10.53 -7.92 -15.13
N LEU A 253 -10.60 -7.14 -14.04
CA LEU A 253 -9.55 -6.20 -13.67
C LEU A 253 -8.28 -6.91 -13.21
N TRP A 254 -8.40 -8.08 -12.58
CA TRP A 254 -7.27 -8.93 -12.25
C TRP A 254 -6.53 -9.37 -13.52
N PHE A 255 -7.26 -9.85 -14.53
CA PHE A 255 -6.64 -10.37 -15.75
C PHE A 255 -5.97 -9.29 -16.62
N ALA A 256 -6.25 -8.01 -16.39
CA ALA A 256 -5.53 -6.92 -17.03
C ALA A 256 -4.06 -6.83 -16.58
N GLU A 257 -3.79 -7.17 -15.31
CA GLU A 257 -2.52 -6.88 -14.64
C GLU A 257 -1.79 -8.13 -14.12
N SER A 258 -2.51 -9.25 -13.93
CA SER A 258 -2.05 -10.38 -13.12
C SER A 258 -2.32 -11.75 -13.71
N LEU A 259 -1.51 -12.72 -13.29
CA LEU A 259 -1.60 -14.10 -13.78
C LEU A 259 -2.84 -14.84 -13.23
N PRO A 260 -3.48 -15.72 -14.02
CA PRO A 260 -4.70 -16.42 -13.61
C PRO A 260 -4.60 -17.23 -12.31
N ARG A 261 -3.42 -17.77 -12.02
CA ARG A 261 -3.20 -18.59 -10.82
C ARG A 261 -3.40 -17.80 -9.52
N GLY A 262 -3.09 -16.50 -9.49
CA GLY A 262 -3.28 -15.70 -8.29
C GLY A 262 -4.76 -15.46 -7.97
N LEU A 263 -5.61 -15.28 -8.99
CA LEU A 263 -7.06 -15.14 -8.79
C LEU A 263 -7.67 -16.39 -8.14
N LEU A 264 -7.23 -17.58 -8.54
CA LEU A 264 -7.65 -18.84 -7.90
C LEU A 264 -7.24 -18.89 -6.43
N ASP A 265 -6.05 -18.41 -6.09
CA ASP A 265 -5.58 -18.35 -4.71
C ASP A 265 -6.42 -17.37 -3.87
N LEU A 266 -6.74 -16.20 -4.41
CA LEU A 266 -7.63 -15.22 -3.77
C LEU A 266 -9.05 -15.76 -3.58
N HIS A 267 -9.59 -16.49 -4.56
CA HIS A 267 -10.86 -17.17 -4.44
C HIS A 267 -10.88 -18.14 -3.26
N HIS A 268 -9.87 -19.02 -3.18
CA HIS A 268 -9.79 -20.04 -2.13
C HIS A 268 -9.46 -19.50 -0.74
N ARG A 269 -8.69 -18.41 -0.64
CA ARG A 269 -8.26 -17.84 0.65
C ARG A 269 -9.20 -16.76 1.20
N GLY A 270 -9.92 -16.06 0.34
CA GLY A 270 -10.75 -14.92 0.73
C GLY A 270 -12.22 -15.12 0.40
N PHE A 271 -12.56 -15.20 -0.89
CA PHE A 271 -13.95 -15.16 -1.34
C PHE A 271 -14.77 -16.38 -0.92
N ALA A 272 -14.31 -17.60 -1.23
CA ALA A 272 -14.98 -18.84 -0.85
C ALA A 272 -15.18 -19.01 0.67
N PRO A 273 -14.15 -18.83 1.53
CA PRO A 273 -14.34 -18.97 2.97
C PRO A 273 -15.18 -17.84 3.56
N LEU A 274 -15.15 -16.61 3.02
CA LEU A 274 -16.06 -15.55 3.46
C LEU A 274 -17.51 -15.95 3.12
N ARG A 275 -17.77 -16.38 1.89
CA ARG A 275 -19.10 -16.82 1.44
C ARG A 275 -19.66 -17.96 2.29
N ALA A 276 -18.81 -18.88 2.75
CA ALA A 276 -19.24 -19.97 3.63
C ALA A 276 -19.63 -19.50 5.04
N ARG A 277 -19.18 -18.31 5.46
CA ARG A 277 -19.51 -17.70 6.76
C ARG A 277 -20.73 -16.77 6.74
N LEU A 278 -21.17 -16.34 5.54
CA LEU A 278 -22.34 -15.49 5.31
C LEU A 278 -23.60 -16.33 5.05
#